data_AF-A0A9P0HMM4-F1
#
_entry.id   AF-A0A9P0HMM4-F1
#
_cell.length_a   1.000
_cell.length_b   1.000
_cell.length_c   1.000
_cell.angle_alpha   90.00
_cell.angle_beta   90.00
_cell.angle_gamma   90.00
#
_symmetry.space_group_name_H-M   'P 1'
#
loop_
_entity.id
_entity.type
_entity.pdbx_description
1 polymer ?
#
loop_
_entity_poly.entity_id
_entity_poly.type
_entity_poly.pdbx_seq_one_letter_code
_entity_poly.pdbx_strand_id
1 'polypeptide(L)'
;MANRVEQEMPPSKRQRTGLAPNEVQARDNLRTKCLTCITHWYLLTERRFVVEEGDLFLQEQVISAMNNCFKFWRQALNNSGNAATRATYLDTEVSINNHTAKLEVFMTDLERCLACYELPATKGAEWIGIVPPCLTLFSLHKYRMEELRMGHSRVPEGKNIQTDISRFGLTSAHGVLLEGIRWPPSIRSSCAGSIGPLTQMICLRKSRSGNTGLNIDFTKKWQAALSDSLRHLPQCDEIIKLIPTCTEPEFGTLMRAVGDVLLFTGGRQQQKVALPIEAIIKRTETLKNLMTTQCTAQGPITAIDPPELGISARKQPLHTII
;
A
#
# COMPACT_ATOMS: atom_id res chain seq x y z
N MET A 1 10.70 30.13 -49.49
CA MET A 1 9.57 30.71 -48.72
C MET A 1 8.73 29.56 -48.19
N ALA A 2 9.05 29.08 -47.00
CA ALA A 2 8.37 27.96 -46.35
C ALA A 2 7.65 28.52 -45.12
N ASN A 3 6.34 28.73 -45.23
CA ASN A 3 5.49 29.06 -44.09
C ASN A 3 5.31 27.78 -43.26
N ARG A 4 6.22 27.59 -42.30
CA ARG A 4 6.09 26.59 -41.26
C ARG A 4 5.04 27.11 -40.28
N VAL A 5 3.80 26.65 -40.48
CA VAL A 5 2.73 26.83 -39.49
C VAL A 5 3.17 26.07 -38.26
N GLU A 6 3.65 26.79 -37.24
CA GLU A 6 3.72 26.31 -35.87
C GLU A 6 2.28 26.03 -35.44
N GLN A 7 1.80 24.81 -35.70
CA GLN A 7 0.68 24.27 -34.95
C GLN A 7 1.16 24.13 -33.51
N GLU A 8 0.84 25.12 -32.69
CA GLU A 8 0.85 24.99 -31.25
C GLU A 8 0.18 23.66 -30.90
N MET A 9 0.98 22.71 -30.40
CA MET A 9 0.43 21.51 -29.82
C MET A 9 -0.58 21.94 -28.76
N PRO A 10 -1.84 21.46 -28.80
CA PRO A 10 -2.79 21.76 -27.75
C PRO A 10 -2.18 21.29 -26.42
N PRO A 11 -2.27 22.10 -25.35
CA PRO A 11 -1.64 21.78 -24.07
C PRO A 11 -2.10 20.40 -23.64
N SER A 12 -1.16 19.45 -23.70
CA SER A 12 -1.41 18.04 -23.45
C SER A 12 -1.99 17.88 -22.05
N LYS A 13 -3.29 17.60 -21.93
CA LYS A 13 -4.02 17.02 -20.78
C LYS A 13 -3.31 17.14 -19.41
N ARG A 14 -2.94 18.37 -19.02
CA ARG A 14 -2.70 18.77 -17.63
C ARG A 14 -3.98 19.34 -17.04
N GLN A 15 -5.12 18.73 -17.36
CA GLN A 15 -6.30 18.81 -16.50
C GLN A 15 -6.08 17.86 -15.31
N ARG A 16 -5.08 18.15 -14.46
CA ARG A 16 -5.16 17.75 -13.06
C ARG A 16 -6.05 18.79 -12.40
N THR A 17 -7.35 18.54 -12.50
CA THR A 17 -8.46 19.10 -11.72
C THR A 17 -8.59 20.62 -11.74
N GLY A 18 -9.66 21.14 -12.36
CA GLY A 18 -10.11 22.53 -12.24
C GLY A 18 -10.66 22.87 -10.86
N LEU A 19 -9.89 22.56 -9.82
CA LEU A 19 -10.17 22.92 -8.44
C LEU A 19 -9.73 24.36 -8.20
N ALA A 20 -10.53 25.10 -7.44
CA ALA A 20 -10.15 26.44 -7.02
C ALA A 20 -8.88 26.37 -6.14
N PRO A 21 -8.02 27.40 -6.12
CA PRO A 21 -6.81 27.41 -5.28
C PRO A 21 -7.06 27.06 -3.81
N ASN A 22 -8.21 27.49 -3.26
CA ASN A 22 -8.61 27.20 -1.88
C ASN A 22 -8.86 25.70 -1.65
N GLU A 23 -9.40 24.99 -2.64
CA GLU A 23 -9.66 23.55 -2.56
C GLU A 23 -8.36 22.74 -2.63
N VAL A 24 -7.39 23.21 -3.43
CA VAL A 24 -6.05 22.62 -3.48
C VAL A 24 -5.37 22.74 -2.11
N GLN A 25 -5.39 23.92 -1.52
CA GLN A 25 -4.81 24.17 -0.19
C GLN A 25 -5.50 23.35 0.90
N ALA A 26 -6.83 23.28 0.90
CA ALA A 26 -7.59 22.46 1.86
C ALA A 26 -7.21 20.98 1.75
N ARG A 27 -7.04 20.47 0.53
CA ARG A 27 -6.63 19.09 0.28
C ARG A 27 -5.21 18.80 0.73
N ASP A 28 -4.28 19.72 0.49
CA ASP A 28 -2.90 19.57 0.94
C ASP A 28 -2.77 19.68 2.46
N ASN A 29 -3.59 20.52 3.10
CA ASN A 29 -3.75 20.55 4.56
C ASN A 29 -4.27 19.20 5.09
N LEU A 30 -5.30 18.62 4.46
CA LEU A 30 -5.82 17.31 4.85
C LEU A 30 -4.78 16.21 4.71
N ARG A 31 -4.03 16.18 3.60
CA ARG A 31 -2.93 15.21 3.39
C ARG A 31 -1.85 15.34 4.46
N THR A 32 -1.48 16.58 4.80
CA THR A 32 -0.50 16.86 5.86
C THR A 32 -1.00 16.37 7.20
N LYS A 33 -2.27 16.67 7.56
CA LYS A 33 -2.91 16.14 8.78
C LYS A 33 -2.90 14.61 8.82
N CYS A 34 -3.24 13.95 7.71
CA CYS A 34 -3.23 12.49 7.62
C CYS A 34 -1.82 11.91 7.82
N LEU A 35 -0.82 12.48 7.14
CA LEU A 35 0.56 12.01 7.23
C LEU A 35 1.10 12.15 8.66
N THR A 36 0.86 13.29 9.28
CA THR A 36 1.21 13.57 10.67
C THR A 36 0.48 12.62 11.62
N CYS A 37 -0.82 12.39 11.42
CA CYS A 37 -1.61 11.46 12.23
C CYS A 37 -1.07 10.03 12.17
N ILE A 38 -0.73 9.52 10.98
CA ILE A 38 -0.18 8.16 10.84
C ILE A 38 1.20 8.08 11.48
N THR A 39 2.01 9.13 11.35
CA THR A 39 3.35 9.18 11.95
C THR A 39 3.27 9.18 13.48
N HIS A 40 2.33 9.92 14.06
CA HIS A 40 2.05 9.89 15.49
C HIS A 40 1.55 8.50 15.92
N TRP A 41 0.60 7.91 15.19
CA TRP A 41 0.11 6.57 15.48
C TRP A 41 1.23 5.51 15.46
N TYR A 42 2.13 5.62 14.48
CA TYR A 42 3.32 4.78 14.39
C TYR A 42 4.19 4.89 15.65
N LEU A 43 4.52 6.12 16.08
CA LEU A 43 5.37 6.36 17.25
C LEU A 43 4.73 5.84 18.55
N LEU A 44 3.41 5.95 18.71
CA LEU A 44 2.70 5.34 19.84
C LEU A 44 2.83 3.82 19.81
N THR A 45 2.66 3.23 18.63
CA THR A 45 2.74 1.78 18.44
C THR A 45 4.16 1.25 18.68
N GLU A 46 5.17 1.92 18.11
CA GLU A 46 6.59 1.59 18.25
C GLU A 46 7.02 1.53 19.72
N ARG A 47 6.61 2.52 20.53
CA ARG A 47 6.89 2.57 21.97
C ARG A 47 6.34 1.37 22.74
N ARG A 48 5.21 0.81 22.30
CA ARG A 48 4.61 -0.37 22.97
C ARG A 48 5.40 -1.65 22.74
N PHE A 49 6.02 -1.79 21.57
CA PHE A 49 6.78 -2.99 21.19
C PHE A 49 8.26 -2.89 21.53
N VAL A 50 8.69 -1.79 22.18
CA VAL A 50 10.09 -1.54 22.57
C VAL A 50 11.02 -1.78 21.38
N VAL A 51 10.64 -1.23 20.22
CA VAL A 51 11.44 -1.36 19.00
C VAL A 51 12.71 -0.52 19.16
N GLU A 52 13.86 -1.14 18.98
CA GLU A 52 15.14 -0.43 19.00
C GLU A 52 15.22 0.56 17.84
N GLU A 53 15.70 1.77 18.13
CA GLU A 53 15.88 2.80 17.11
C GLU A 53 16.85 2.31 16.02
N GLY A 54 16.42 2.37 14.77
CA GLY A 54 17.17 1.93 13.60
C GLY A 54 16.87 0.49 13.14
N ASP A 55 16.07 -0.30 13.88
CA ASP A 55 15.70 -1.64 13.43
C ASP A 55 14.59 -1.60 12.35
N LEU A 56 15.00 -1.39 11.10
CA LEU A 56 14.13 -1.32 9.92
C LEU A 56 13.18 -2.52 9.77
N PHE A 57 13.56 -3.70 10.27
CA PHE A 57 12.73 -4.90 10.17
C PHE A 57 11.56 -4.86 11.14
N LEU A 58 11.81 -4.47 12.39
CA LEU A 58 10.75 -4.28 13.39
C LEU A 58 9.81 -3.13 13.00
N GLN A 59 10.34 -2.04 12.44
CA GLN A 59 9.51 -0.92 11.95
C GLN A 59 8.49 -1.39 10.91
N GLU A 60 8.89 -2.26 10.00
CA GLU A 60 8.02 -2.79 8.96
C GLU A 60 6.95 -3.74 9.52
N GLN A 61 7.28 -4.53 10.55
CA GLN A 61 6.28 -5.31 11.29
C GLN A 61 5.23 -4.41 11.94
N VAL A 62 5.66 -3.29 12.54
CA VAL A 62 4.75 -2.29 13.11
C VAL A 62 3.84 -1.69 12.03
N ILE A 63 4.40 -1.27 10.89
CA ILE A 63 3.59 -0.72 9.78
C ILE A 63 2.61 -1.78 9.22
N SER A 64 3.03 -3.04 9.13
CA SER A 64 2.17 -4.15 8.71
C SER A 64 0.99 -4.34 9.66
N ALA A 65 1.26 -4.32 10.97
CA ALA A 65 0.24 -4.38 12.01
C ALA A 65 -0.75 -3.21 11.92
N MET A 66 -0.24 -1.98 11.79
CA MET A 66 -1.06 -0.77 11.58
C MET A 66 -1.92 -0.90 10.31
N ASN A 67 -1.37 -1.38 9.20
CA ASN A 67 -2.12 -1.55 7.95
C ASN A 67 -3.25 -2.59 8.08
N ASN A 68 -3.02 -3.68 8.82
CA ASN A 68 -4.06 -4.66 9.10
C ASN A 68 -5.13 -4.06 10.03
N CYS A 69 -4.71 -3.40 11.12
CA CYS A 69 -5.60 -2.67 12.02
C CYS A 69 -6.50 -1.69 11.25
N PHE A 70 -5.91 -0.86 10.38
CA PHE A 70 -6.66 0.12 9.59
C PHE A 70 -7.68 -0.53 8.64
N LYS A 71 -7.33 -1.65 7.99
CA LYS A 71 -8.27 -2.40 7.13
C LYS A 71 -9.46 -2.90 7.93
N PHE A 72 -9.21 -3.45 9.13
CA PHE A 72 -10.27 -3.96 9.99
C PHE A 72 -11.15 -2.84 10.55
N TRP A 73 -10.53 -1.76 11.04
CA TRP A 73 -11.25 -0.56 11.50
C TRP A 73 -12.15 0.00 10.39
N ARG A 74 -11.63 0.11 9.15
CA ARG A 74 -12.42 0.53 7.99
C ARG A 74 -13.55 -0.44 7.66
N GLN A 75 -13.34 -1.75 7.76
CA GLN A 75 -14.38 -2.75 7.53
C GLN A 75 -15.52 -2.61 8.55
N ALA A 76 -15.17 -2.45 9.83
CA ALA A 76 -16.11 -2.23 10.91
C ALA A 76 -16.94 -0.95 10.68
N LEU A 77 -16.29 0.16 10.36
CA LEU A 77 -16.95 1.44 10.06
C LEU A 77 -17.93 1.35 8.87
N ASN A 78 -17.62 0.51 7.88
CA ASN A 78 -18.47 0.32 6.71
C ASN A 78 -19.62 -0.68 6.94
N ASN A 79 -19.70 -1.31 8.11
CA ASN A 79 -20.54 -2.48 8.37
C ASN A 79 -20.33 -3.61 7.34
N SER A 80 -19.11 -3.69 6.80
CA SER A 80 -18.73 -4.68 5.79
C SER A 80 -17.93 -5.81 6.43
N GLY A 81 -18.22 -7.05 6.04
CA GLY A 81 -17.57 -8.25 6.57
C GLY A 81 -18.46 -9.08 7.51
N ASN A 82 -18.19 -10.38 7.56
CA ASN A 82 -18.97 -11.33 8.35
C ASN A 82 -18.80 -11.05 9.86
N ALA A 83 -19.89 -11.17 10.64
CA ALA A 83 -19.92 -10.94 12.09
C ALA A 83 -18.92 -11.84 12.85
N ALA A 84 -18.71 -13.07 12.38
CA ALA A 84 -17.70 -13.99 12.91
C ALA A 84 -16.27 -13.40 12.80
N THR A 85 -15.92 -12.84 11.64
CA THR A 85 -14.63 -12.15 11.45
C THR A 85 -14.49 -10.97 12.42
N ARG A 86 -15.57 -10.22 12.70
CA ARG A 86 -15.55 -9.09 13.64
C ARG A 86 -15.25 -9.50 15.07
N ALA A 87 -15.83 -10.59 15.56
CA ALA A 87 -15.56 -11.10 16.90
C ALA A 87 -14.11 -11.62 17.04
N THR A 88 -13.59 -12.32 16.03
CA THR A 88 -12.19 -12.81 16.03
C THR A 88 -11.17 -11.67 16.03
N TYR A 89 -11.53 -10.47 15.54
CA TYR A 89 -10.58 -9.35 15.46
C TYR A 89 -10.19 -8.76 16.81
N LEU A 90 -11.13 -8.66 17.76
CA LEU A 90 -10.84 -8.10 19.08
C LEU A 90 -9.85 -8.99 19.86
N ASP A 91 -9.90 -10.30 19.62
CA ASP A 91 -8.98 -11.28 20.20
C ASP A 91 -7.75 -11.56 19.35
N THR A 92 -7.57 -10.88 18.21
CA THR A 92 -6.37 -11.06 17.39
C THR A 92 -5.18 -10.40 18.07
N GLU A 93 -4.17 -11.21 18.39
CA GLU A 93 -2.91 -10.75 18.96
C GLU A 93 -1.88 -10.51 17.85
N VAL A 94 -1.14 -9.40 18.00
CA VAL A 94 0.00 -9.06 17.16
C VAL A 94 1.25 -9.16 18.02
N SER A 95 2.18 -10.02 17.62
CA SER A 95 3.47 -10.18 18.28
C SER A 95 4.59 -9.56 17.44
N ILE A 96 5.35 -8.64 18.04
CA ILE A 96 6.53 -8.00 17.45
C ILE A 96 7.62 -8.00 18.52
N ASN A 97 8.81 -8.50 18.19
CA ASN A 97 9.96 -8.56 19.11
C ASN A 97 9.65 -9.20 20.49
N ASN A 98 8.93 -10.32 20.51
CA ASN A 98 8.45 -11.00 21.74
C ASN A 98 7.46 -10.21 22.61
N HIS A 99 7.08 -9.00 22.21
CA HIS A 99 5.99 -8.26 22.80
C HIS A 99 4.71 -8.56 22.04
N THR A 100 3.62 -8.80 22.77
CA THR A 100 2.31 -9.09 22.20
C THR A 100 1.32 -8.02 22.63
N ALA A 101 0.54 -7.51 21.69
CA ALA A 101 -0.59 -6.63 21.98
C ALA A 101 -1.82 -7.06 21.19
N LYS A 102 -2.99 -6.91 21.81
CA LYS A 102 -4.27 -7.11 21.12
C LYS A 102 -4.48 -6.01 20.08
N LEU A 103 -5.09 -6.38 18.96
CA LEU A 103 -5.43 -5.44 17.87
C LEU A 103 -6.31 -4.27 18.35
N GLU A 104 -7.17 -4.50 19.35
CA GLU A 104 -7.99 -3.46 19.98
C GLU A 104 -7.16 -2.26 20.47
N VAL A 105 -5.99 -2.50 21.04
CA VAL A 105 -5.09 -1.45 21.52
C VAL A 105 -4.66 -0.52 20.38
N PHE A 106 -4.37 -1.09 19.20
CA PHE A 106 -4.00 -0.31 18.01
C PHE A 106 -5.17 0.52 17.50
N MET A 107 -6.41 0.03 17.62
CA MET A 107 -7.61 0.78 17.25
C MET A 107 -7.82 1.96 18.19
N THR A 108 -7.66 1.76 19.49
CA THR A 108 -7.72 2.85 20.48
C THR A 108 -6.67 3.92 20.19
N ASP A 109 -5.43 3.52 19.87
CA ASP A 109 -4.37 4.48 19.53
C ASP A 109 -4.68 5.23 18.22
N LEU A 110 -5.23 4.54 17.22
CA LEU A 110 -5.69 5.17 15.99
C LEU A 110 -6.77 6.22 16.28
N GLU A 111 -7.81 5.88 17.04
CA GLU A 111 -8.91 6.77 17.38
C GLU A 111 -8.44 8.00 18.17
N ARG A 112 -7.51 7.82 19.11
CA ARG A 112 -6.84 8.92 19.82
C ARG A 112 -6.11 9.85 18.86
N CYS A 113 -5.34 9.30 17.92
CA CYS A 113 -4.65 10.10 16.91
C CYS A 113 -5.65 10.85 16.03
N LEU A 114 -6.71 10.18 15.55
CA LEU A 114 -7.74 10.81 14.72
C LEU A 114 -8.38 12.00 15.44
N ALA A 115 -8.68 11.87 16.73
CA ALA A 115 -9.20 12.97 17.56
C ALA A 115 -8.20 14.13 17.66
N CYS A 116 -6.91 13.86 17.88
CA CYS A 116 -5.87 14.89 17.98
C CYS A 116 -5.72 15.73 16.72
N TYR A 117 -6.00 15.15 15.55
CA TYR A 117 -5.86 15.80 14.25
C TYR A 117 -7.20 16.22 13.62
N GLU A 118 -8.30 16.12 14.39
CA GLU A 118 -9.66 16.49 13.97
C GLU A 118 -10.10 15.72 12.69
N LEU A 119 -9.68 14.46 12.58
CA LEU A 119 -10.06 13.59 11.47
C LEU A 119 -11.32 12.81 11.85
N PRO A 120 -12.46 13.01 11.17
CA PRO A 120 -13.73 12.43 11.60
C PRO A 120 -13.75 10.92 11.38
N ALA A 121 -14.08 10.15 12.42
CA ALA A 121 -14.26 8.69 12.36
C ALA A 121 -15.62 8.31 11.72
N THR A 122 -15.93 8.87 10.55
CA THR A 122 -17.22 8.68 9.88
C THR A 122 -17.08 7.98 8.54
N LYS A 123 -18.08 7.18 8.19
CA LYS A 123 -18.12 6.46 6.91
C LYS A 123 -18.04 7.45 5.75
N GLY A 124 -17.11 7.21 4.82
CA GLY A 124 -16.94 8.03 3.62
C GLY A 124 -16.08 9.28 3.82
N ALA A 125 -15.50 9.50 5.01
CA ALA A 125 -14.57 10.61 5.23
C ALA A 125 -13.38 10.54 4.25
N GLU A 126 -13.03 11.68 3.66
CA GLU A 126 -12.04 11.75 2.57
C GLU A 126 -10.66 11.18 2.99
N TRP A 127 -10.26 11.41 4.24
CA TRP A 127 -8.97 10.93 4.77
C TRP A 127 -8.83 9.40 4.73
N ILE A 128 -9.94 8.65 4.77
CA ILE A 128 -9.93 7.17 4.69
C ILE A 128 -9.35 6.70 3.35
N GLY A 129 -9.48 7.51 2.29
CA GLY A 129 -8.86 7.25 0.98
C GLY A 129 -7.36 7.58 0.93
N ILE A 130 -6.85 8.41 1.86
CA ILE A 130 -5.46 8.91 1.89
C ILE A 130 -4.55 7.97 2.70
N VAL A 131 -5.06 7.40 3.79
CA VAL A 131 -4.27 6.59 4.73
C VAL A 131 -3.67 5.31 4.11
N PRO A 132 -4.42 4.48 3.35
CA PRO A 132 -3.84 3.28 2.76
C PRO A 132 -2.65 3.55 1.81
N PRO A 133 -2.71 4.56 0.91
CA PRO A 133 -1.52 4.99 0.17
C PRO A 133 -0.33 5.36 1.05
N CYS A 134 -0.53 6.10 2.15
CA CYS A 134 0.55 6.48 3.07
C CYS A 134 1.17 5.27 3.75
N LEU A 135 0.36 4.37 4.31
CA LEU A 135 0.85 3.13 4.92
C LEU A 135 1.56 2.24 3.90
N THR A 136 1.06 2.18 2.66
CA THR A 136 1.73 1.46 1.57
C THR A 136 3.11 2.06 1.27
N LEU A 137 3.23 3.39 1.23
CA LEU A 137 4.51 4.06 1.00
C LEU A 137 5.53 3.71 2.09
N PHE A 138 5.11 3.67 3.36
CA PHE A 138 5.98 3.28 4.47
C PHE A 138 6.41 1.81 4.41
N SER A 139 5.51 0.91 3.98
CA SER A 139 5.89 -0.50 3.75
C SER A 139 6.79 -0.70 2.53
N LEU A 140 6.79 0.22 1.56
CA LEU A 140 7.44 0.03 0.26
C LEU A 140 8.96 -0.12 0.38
N HIS A 141 9.57 0.51 1.39
CA HIS A 141 11.02 0.50 1.59
C HIS A 141 11.57 -0.92 1.70
N LYS A 142 10.96 -1.77 2.53
CA LYS A 142 11.37 -3.17 2.72
C LYS A 142 11.32 -3.95 1.41
N TYR A 143 10.22 -3.83 0.67
CA TYR A 143 10.06 -4.54 -0.61
C TYR A 143 11.07 -4.09 -1.67
N ARG A 144 11.41 -2.80 -1.71
CA ARG A 144 12.45 -2.26 -2.61
C ARG A 144 13.84 -2.78 -2.23
N MET A 145 14.15 -2.88 -0.94
CA MET A 145 15.42 -3.43 -0.47
C MET A 145 15.57 -4.93 -0.77
N GLU A 146 14.50 -5.72 -0.59
CA GLU A 146 14.50 -7.14 -0.93
C GLU A 146 14.67 -7.39 -2.44
N GLU A 147 14.07 -6.52 -3.24
CA GLU A 147 14.11 -6.58 -4.69
C GLU A 147 15.51 -6.33 -5.27
N LEU A 148 16.22 -5.33 -4.75
CA LEU A 148 17.61 -5.04 -5.15
C LEU A 148 18.56 -6.22 -4.87
N ARG A 149 18.26 -7.05 -3.87
CA ARG A 149 19.13 -8.14 -3.42
C ARG A 149 18.92 -9.46 -4.14
N MET A 150 17.70 -9.77 -4.56
CA MET A 150 17.37 -11.12 -5.06
C MET A 150 17.12 -11.22 -6.56
N GLY A 151 17.05 -10.10 -7.28
CA GLY A 151 16.73 -10.09 -8.71
C GLY A 151 15.36 -10.70 -9.05
N HIS A 152 15.05 -10.77 -10.35
CA HIS A 152 13.71 -11.06 -10.86
C HIS A 152 13.66 -12.34 -11.70
N SER A 153 14.35 -13.41 -11.29
CA SER A 153 14.37 -14.66 -12.06
C SER A 153 13.10 -15.50 -11.92
N ARG A 154 12.26 -15.22 -10.91
CA ARG A 154 11.07 -16.01 -10.57
C ARG A 154 9.85 -15.17 -10.22
N VAL A 155 8.69 -15.69 -10.62
CA VAL A 155 7.36 -15.13 -10.35
C VAL A 155 6.67 -15.98 -9.28
N PRO A 156 6.21 -15.38 -8.16
CA PRO A 156 5.44 -16.12 -7.17
C PRO A 156 4.01 -16.40 -7.68
N GLU A 157 3.56 -17.65 -7.56
CA GLU A 157 2.21 -18.08 -7.97
C GLU A 157 1.33 -18.55 -6.81
N GLY A 158 1.89 -18.64 -5.61
CA GLY A 158 1.16 -19.04 -4.40
C GLY A 158 2.09 -19.09 -3.19
N LYS A 159 1.59 -19.62 -2.07
CA LYS A 159 2.44 -19.96 -0.93
C LYS A 159 3.39 -21.07 -1.38
N ASN A 160 4.69 -20.75 -1.48
CA ASN A 160 5.79 -21.65 -1.85
C ASN A 160 5.87 -22.09 -3.33
N ILE A 161 5.01 -21.60 -4.21
CA ILE A 161 5.09 -21.88 -5.65
C ILE A 161 5.78 -20.71 -6.35
N GLN A 162 6.89 -21.00 -7.02
CA GLN A 162 7.63 -20.05 -7.84
C GLN A 162 7.77 -20.61 -9.25
N THR A 163 7.54 -19.76 -10.24
CA THR A 163 7.65 -20.09 -11.65
C THR A 163 8.75 -19.24 -12.28
N ASP A 164 9.66 -19.86 -13.03
CA ASP A 164 10.72 -19.13 -13.73
C ASP A 164 10.15 -18.19 -14.80
N ILE A 165 10.81 -17.05 -14.99
CA ILE A 165 10.38 -16.03 -15.96
C ILE A 165 10.38 -16.53 -17.41
N SER A 166 11.15 -17.59 -17.70
CA SER A 166 11.19 -18.25 -19.01
C SER A 166 9.84 -18.82 -19.45
N ARG A 167 8.97 -19.19 -18.50
CA ARG A 167 7.59 -19.61 -18.82
C ARG A 167 6.76 -18.50 -19.46
N PHE A 168 7.14 -17.24 -19.23
CA PHE A 168 6.51 -16.07 -19.85
C PHE A 168 7.27 -15.59 -21.10
N GLY A 169 8.17 -16.41 -21.65
CA GLY A 169 9.00 -16.07 -22.81
C GLY A 169 10.17 -15.12 -22.51
N LEU A 170 10.42 -14.80 -21.23
CA LEU A 170 11.43 -13.82 -20.83
C LEU A 170 12.78 -14.47 -20.55
N THR A 171 13.83 -13.67 -20.73
CA THR A 171 15.22 -13.98 -20.38
C THR A 171 15.67 -13.17 -19.16
N SER A 172 16.83 -13.48 -18.58
CA SER A 172 17.40 -12.73 -17.45
C SER A 172 17.59 -11.23 -17.74
N ALA A 173 17.86 -10.87 -19.01
CA ALA A 173 17.99 -9.47 -19.43
C ALA A 173 16.72 -8.65 -19.15
N HIS A 174 15.54 -9.29 -19.22
CA HIS A 174 14.25 -8.66 -18.96
C HIS A 174 13.97 -8.39 -17.48
N GLY A 175 14.81 -8.90 -16.57
CA GLY A 175 14.60 -8.79 -15.11
C GLY A 175 14.41 -7.35 -14.63
N VAL A 176 15.11 -6.40 -15.23
CA VAL A 176 15.00 -4.96 -14.90
C VAL A 176 13.60 -4.38 -15.16
N LEU A 177 12.78 -5.02 -16.00
CA LEU A 177 11.41 -4.62 -16.33
C LEU A 177 10.35 -5.35 -15.50
N LEU A 178 10.77 -6.23 -14.59
CA LEU A 178 9.91 -7.04 -13.71
C LEU A 178 9.84 -6.49 -12.28
N GLU A 179 10.08 -5.18 -12.13
CA GLU A 179 9.99 -4.52 -10.84
C GLU A 179 8.61 -4.78 -10.18
N GLY A 180 8.59 -5.06 -8.89
CA GLY A 180 7.41 -5.37 -8.09
C GLY A 180 6.82 -6.77 -8.26
N ILE A 181 7.38 -7.65 -9.09
CA ILE A 181 6.82 -8.99 -9.33
C ILE A 181 6.69 -9.84 -8.06
N ARG A 182 7.59 -9.64 -7.10
CA ARG A 182 7.61 -10.35 -5.82
C ARG A 182 6.78 -9.70 -4.72
N TRP A 183 6.32 -8.47 -4.92
CA TRP A 183 5.55 -7.78 -3.90
C TRP A 183 4.20 -8.47 -3.67
N PRO A 184 3.64 -8.41 -2.45
CA PRO A 184 2.31 -8.93 -2.18
C PRO A 184 1.24 -8.28 -3.08
N PRO A 185 0.14 -8.99 -3.42
CA PRO A 185 -0.92 -8.46 -4.28
C PRO A 185 -1.49 -7.11 -3.81
N SER A 186 -1.60 -6.90 -2.50
CA SER A 186 -2.07 -5.64 -1.90
C SER A 186 -1.15 -4.46 -2.26
N ILE A 187 0.16 -4.63 -2.13
CA ILE A 187 1.16 -3.60 -2.44
C ILE A 187 1.25 -3.38 -3.94
N ARG A 188 1.29 -4.45 -4.75
CA ARG A 188 1.27 -4.34 -6.22
C ARG A 188 0.08 -3.54 -6.71
N SER A 189 -1.11 -3.84 -6.19
CA SER A 189 -2.32 -3.09 -6.52
C SER A 189 -2.17 -1.61 -6.15
N SER A 190 -1.78 -1.28 -4.92
CA SER A 190 -1.61 0.13 -4.50
C SER A 190 -0.51 0.88 -5.27
N CYS A 191 0.47 0.16 -5.82
CA CYS A 191 1.60 0.70 -6.56
C CYS A 191 1.58 0.33 -8.06
N ALA A 192 0.41 0.13 -8.66
CA ALA A 192 0.29 -0.38 -10.03
C ALA A 192 1.05 0.43 -11.08
N GLY A 193 1.12 1.76 -10.95
CA GLY A 193 1.90 2.62 -11.87
C GLY A 193 3.39 2.72 -11.54
N SER A 194 3.83 2.11 -10.43
CA SER A 194 5.20 2.15 -9.92
C SER A 194 5.92 0.81 -10.00
N ILE A 195 5.27 -0.22 -10.55
CA ILE A 195 5.88 -1.52 -10.82
C ILE A 195 6.27 -1.62 -12.29
N GLY A 196 7.12 -2.60 -12.60
CA GLY A 196 7.67 -2.81 -13.93
C GLY A 196 6.60 -3.14 -14.98
N PRO A 197 6.75 -2.68 -16.23
CA PRO A 197 5.76 -2.90 -17.29
C PRO A 197 5.49 -4.38 -17.55
N LEU A 198 6.50 -5.25 -17.49
CA LEU A 198 6.31 -6.69 -17.66
C LEU A 198 5.58 -7.31 -16.45
N THR A 199 5.79 -6.78 -15.25
CA THR A 199 4.98 -7.17 -14.06
C THR A 199 3.52 -6.81 -14.25
N GLN A 200 3.23 -5.62 -14.79
CA GLN A 200 1.87 -5.16 -15.07
C GLN A 200 1.19 -6.06 -16.10
N MET A 201 1.89 -6.47 -17.16
CA MET A 201 1.38 -7.43 -18.16
C MET A 201 1.04 -8.79 -17.53
N ILE A 202 1.93 -9.34 -16.69
CA ILE A 202 1.67 -10.59 -15.96
C ILE A 202 0.45 -10.45 -15.04
N CYS A 203 0.33 -9.32 -14.33
CA CYS A 203 -0.81 -9.06 -13.45
C CYS A 203 -2.13 -8.92 -14.22
N LEU A 204 -2.11 -8.26 -15.39
CA LEU A 204 -3.25 -8.16 -16.30
C LEU A 204 -3.67 -9.53 -16.84
N ARG A 205 -2.70 -10.37 -17.22
CA ARG A 205 -2.96 -11.74 -17.67
C ARG A 205 -3.64 -12.56 -16.57
N LYS A 206 -3.09 -12.51 -15.35
CA LYS A 206 -3.60 -13.26 -14.20
C LYS A 206 -4.97 -12.77 -13.71
N SER A 207 -5.31 -11.49 -13.87
CA SER A 207 -6.62 -10.97 -13.46
C SER A 207 -7.79 -11.54 -14.28
N ARG A 208 -7.53 -12.14 -15.45
CA ARG A 208 -8.54 -12.84 -16.26
C ARG A 208 -8.94 -14.21 -15.67
N SER A 209 -8.08 -14.87 -14.89
CA SER A 209 -8.21 -16.29 -14.59
C SER A 209 -9.24 -16.66 -13.49
N GLY A 210 -10.06 -15.73 -12.98
CA GLY A 210 -11.04 -16.02 -11.94
C GLY A 210 -12.49 -15.80 -12.37
N ASN A 211 -13.27 -16.89 -12.41
CA ASN A 211 -14.72 -16.98 -12.68
C ASN A 211 -15.63 -16.25 -11.66
N THR A 212 -15.16 -15.20 -10.98
CA THR A 212 -15.96 -14.45 -10.00
C THR A 212 -15.95 -12.97 -10.38
N GLY A 213 -17.13 -12.34 -10.44
CA GLY A 213 -17.36 -10.96 -10.90
C GLY A 213 -16.55 -9.86 -10.20
N LEU A 214 -15.76 -10.19 -9.19
CA LEU A 214 -14.81 -9.32 -8.48
C LEU A 214 -13.55 -8.96 -9.30
N ASN A 215 -13.30 -9.58 -10.47
CA ASN A 215 -12.08 -9.39 -11.27
C ASN A 215 -12.11 -8.26 -12.31
N ILE A 216 -13.28 -7.67 -12.60
CA ILE A 216 -13.42 -6.67 -13.67
C ILE A 216 -12.66 -5.38 -13.31
N ASP A 217 -12.72 -4.96 -12.04
CA ASP A 217 -12.09 -3.71 -11.59
C ASP A 217 -10.56 -3.79 -11.59
N PHE A 218 -9.99 -4.95 -11.26
CA PHE A 218 -8.55 -5.16 -11.32
C PHE A 218 -8.03 -5.16 -12.76
N THR A 219 -8.79 -5.73 -13.68
CA THR A 219 -8.42 -5.75 -15.11
C THR A 219 -8.31 -4.32 -15.65
N LYS A 220 -9.31 -3.46 -15.42
CA LYS A 220 -9.28 -2.04 -15.83
C LYS A 220 -8.11 -1.28 -15.22
N LYS A 221 -7.81 -1.54 -13.94
CA LYS A 221 -6.69 -0.92 -13.23
C LYS A 221 -5.34 -1.28 -13.86
N TRP A 222 -5.13 -2.56 -14.16
CA TRP A 222 -3.90 -3.02 -14.80
C TRP A 222 -3.77 -2.52 -16.25
N GLN A 223 -4.87 -2.47 -17.00
CA GLN A 223 -4.89 -1.86 -18.33
C GLN A 223 -4.49 -0.38 -18.29
N ALA A 224 -5.04 0.39 -17.34
CA ALA A 224 -4.70 1.80 -17.19
C ALA A 224 -3.22 2.02 -16.85
N ALA A 225 -2.69 1.27 -15.87
CA ALA A 225 -1.28 1.36 -15.50
C ALA A 225 -0.33 0.95 -16.65
N LEU A 226 -0.71 -0.08 -17.40
CA LEU A 226 0.05 -0.56 -18.55
C LEU A 226 -0.01 0.42 -19.73
N SER A 227 -1.17 1.03 -19.97
CA SER A 227 -1.34 2.08 -20.97
C SER A 227 -0.45 3.29 -20.65
N ASP A 228 -0.36 3.70 -19.39
CA ASP A 228 0.56 4.75 -18.97
C ASP A 228 2.02 4.35 -19.22
N SER A 229 2.39 3.11 -18.89
CA SER A 229 3.77 2.60 -19.00
C SER A 229 4.24 2.37 -20.43
N LEU A 230 3.32 2.04 -21.34
CA LEU A 230 3.57 1.76 -22.76
C LEU A 230 3.14 2.90 -23.69
N ARG A 231 2.74 4.06 -23.16
CA ARG A 231 2.17 5.17 -23.96
C ARG A 231 3.07 5.66 -25.10
N HIS A 232 4.39 5.46 -24.99
CA HIS A 232 5.36 5.82 -26.02
C HIS A 232 5.42 4.81 -27.18
N LEU A 233 4.89 3.61 -27.00
CA LEU A 233 4.87 2.59 -28.05
C LEU A 233 3.66 2.81 -28.98
N PRO A 234 3.84 2.62 -30.30
CA PRO A 234 2.73 2.61 -31.24
C PRO A 234 1.77 1.47 -30.89
N GLN A 235 0.47 1.70 -31.11
CA GLN A 235 -0.57 0.68 -30.92
C GLN A 235 -0.60 0.05 -29.51
N CYS A 236 -0.16 0.79 -28.48
CA CYS A 236 -0.13 0.28 -27.10
C CYS A 236 -1.50 -0.22 -26.62
N ASP A 237 -2.59 0.45 -27.01
CA ASP A 237 -3.95 0.01 -26.66
C ASP A 237 -4.34 -1.33 -27.30
N GLU A 238 -3.84 -1.63 -28.50
CA GLU A 238 -4.08 -2.91 -29.18
C GLU A 238 -3.29 -4.03 -28.50
N ILE A 239 -2.01 -3.78 -28.18
CA ILE A 239 -1.17 -4.70 -27.40
C ILE A 239 -1.87 -5.05 -26.08
N ILE A 240 -2.37 -4.04 -25.36
CA ILE A 240 -3.04 -4.22 -24.06
C ILE A 240 -4.33 -5.03 -24.19
N LYS A 241 -5.10 -4.83 -25.26
CA LYS A 241 -6.33 -5.58 -25.54
C LYS A 241 -6.07 -7.04 -25.88
N LEU A 242 -4.91 -7.36 -26.46
CA LEU A 242 -4.53 -8.73 -26.81
C LEU A 242 -4.10 -9.57 -25.60
N ILE A 243 -3.48 -8.97 -24.58
CA ILE A 243 -2.93 -9.70 -23.42
C ILE A 243 -3.95 -10.64 -22.76
N PRO A 244 -5.19 -10.21 -22.46
CA PRO A 244 -6.18 -11.13 -21.92
C PRO A 244 -6.51 -12.26 -22.90
N THR A 245 -6.55 -12.04 -24.22
CA THR A 245 -7.06 -12.98 -25.22
C THR A 245 -6.07 -14.00 -25.73
N CYS A 246 -4.76 -13.77 -25.60
CA CYS A 246 -3.74 -14.68 -26.08
C CYS A 246 -3.83 -16.09 -25.48
N THR A 247 -3.36 -17.10 -26.21
CA THR A 247 -2.95 -18.39 -25.62
C THR A 247 -1.64 -18.22 -24.82
N GLU A 248 -1.24 -19.22 -24.02
CA GLU A 248 0.03 -19.13 -23.28
C GLU A 248 1.26 -18.96 -24.19
N PRO A 249 1.42 -19.70 -25.30
CA PRO A 249 2.54 -19.51 -26.23
C PRO A 249 2.52 -18.12 -26.90
N GLU A 250 1.35 -17.63 -27.29
CA GLU A 250 1.18 -16.29 -27.86
C GLU A 250 1.54 -15.21 -26.84
N PHE A 251 1.12 -15.39 -25.58
CA PHE A 251 1.45 -14.47 -24.51
C PHE A 251 2.95 -14.42 -24.27
N GLY A 252 3.64 -15.57 -24.24
CA GLY A 252 5.10 -15.62 -24.12
C GLY A 252 5.82 -14.91 -25.27
N THR A 253 5.34 -15.07 -26.51
CA THR A 253 5.89 -14.39 -27.68
C THR A 253 5.68 -12.87 -27.60
N LEU A 254 4.47 -12.43 -27.23
CA LEU A 254 4.12 -11.03 -27.05
C LEU A 254 4.94 -10.38 -25.93
N MET A 255 5.03 -11.04 -24.77
CA MET A 255 5.81 -10.60 -23.61
C MET A 255 7.28 -10.40 -23.96
N ARG A 256 7.86 -11.33 -24.72
CA ARG A 256 9.24 -11.22 -25.18
C ARG A 256 9.44 -10.06 -26.14
N ALA A 257 8.59 -9.94 -27.17
CA ALA A 257 8.70 -8.86 -28.15
C ALA A 257 8.56 -7.46 -27.51
N VAL A 258 7.58 -7.29 -26.62
CA VAL A 258 7.42 -6.05 -25.85
C VAL A 258 8.62 -5.83 -24.92
N GLY A 259 9.09 -6.89 -24.26
CA GLY A 259 10.27 -6.85 -23.40
C GLY A 259 11.52 -6.38 -24.13
N ASP A 260 11.83 -6.97 -25.28
CA ASP A 260 12.99 -6.60 -26.11
C ASP A 260 12.91 -5.12 -26.51
N VAL A 261 11.75 -4.63 -26.97
CA VAL A 261 11.55 -3.21 -27.30
C VAL A 261 11.73 -2.29 -26.09
N LEU A 262 11.26 -2.70 -24.92
CA LEU A 262 11.40 -1.93 -23.68
C LEU A 262 12.83 -1.92 -23.14
N LEU A 263 13.65 -2.93 -23.45
CA LEU A 263 15.08 -2.88 -23.14
C LEU A 263 15.80 -1.79 -23.93
N PHE A 264 15.35 -1.49 -25.15
CA PHE A 264 15.89 -0.38 -25.96
C PHE A 264 15.30 0.98 -25.60
N THR A 265 13.98 1.04 -25.40
CA THR A 265 13.24 2.31 -25.27
C THR A 265 13.00 2.74 -23.82
N GLY A 266 13.17 1.83 -22.87
CA GLY A 266 12.73 2.00 -21.49
C GLY A 266 11.20 1.93 -21.33
N GLY A 267 10.73 1.85 -20.09
CA GLY A 267 9.32 1.94 -19.72
C GLY A 267 9.00 3.25 -19.00
N ARG A 268 7.77 3.78 -19.17
CA ARG A 268 7.29 4.97 -18.46
C ARG A 268 6.67 4.63 -17.11
N GLN A 269 7.47 4.13 -16.19
CA GLN A 269 7.03 3.81 -14.83
C GLN A 269 7.20 4.98 -13.85
N GLN A 270 6.26 5.15 -12.92
CA GLN A 270 6.36 6.15 -11.86
C GLN A 270 7.25 5.66 -10.73
N GLN A 271 8.48 6.15 -10.65
CA GLN A 271 9.36 5.82 -9.54
C GLN A 271 8.95 6.60 -8.28
N LYS A 272 8.49 5.87 -7.26
CA LYS A 272 8.16 6.43 -5.95
C LYS A 272 9.36 6.28 -5.03
N VAL A 273 9.72 7.35 -4.35
CA VAL A 273 10.74 7.29 -3.30
C VAL A 273 10.17 6.50 -2.11
N ALA A 274 10.86 5.43 -1.72
CA ALA A 274 10.49 4.57 -0.61
C ALA A 274 11.49 4.76 0.54
N LEU A 275 11.18 5.69 1.44
CA LEU A 275 12.01 5.97 2.63
C LEU A 275 11.53 5.12 3.81
N PRO A 276 12.44 4.68 4.69
CA PRO A 276 12.04 4.15 5.98
C PRO A 276 11.33 5.26 6.78
N ILE A 277 10.32 4.88 7.55
CA ILE A 277 9.47 5.84 8.28
C ILE A 277 10.30 6.67 9.27
N GLU A 278 11.35 6.10 9.87
CA GLU A 278 12.29 6.82 10.70
C GLU A 278 12.96 8.00 10.00
N ALA A 279 13.31 7.87 8.71
CA ALA A 279 13.93 8.97 7.97
C ALA A 279 12.96 10.15 7.80
N ILE A 280 11.66 9.87 7.78
CA ILE A 280 10.60 10.88 7.73
C ILE A 280 10.44 11.51 9.12
N ILE A 281 10.38 10.70 10.18
CA ILE A 281 10.24 11.16 11.57
C ILE A 281 11.43 12.03 12.00
N LYS A 282 12.67 11.55 11.80
CA LYS A 282 13.90 12.23 12.23
C LYS A 282 14.08 13.61 11.61
N ARG A 283 13.64 13.78 10.35
CA ARG A 283 13.75 15.05 9.64
C ARG A 283 12.70 16.06 10.05
N THR A 284 11.67 15.64 10.78
CA THR A 284 10.57 16.51 11.19
C THR A 284 10.70 16.82 12.67
N GLU A 285 11.72 17.61 13.03
CA GLU A 285 11.86 18.23 14.36
C GLU A 285 10.56 18.92 14.80
N THR A 286 9.83 19.51 13.84
CA THR A 286 8.50 20.08 14.02
C THR A 286 7.44 19.05 14.45
N LEU A 287 7.51 17.79 13.99
CA LEU A 287 6.59 16.73 14.45
C LEU A 287 6.91 16.31 15.88
N LYS A 288 8.18 16.17 16.23
CA LYS A 288 8.59 15.91 17.63
C LYS A 288 8.08 17.02 18.55
N ASN A 289 8.21 18.28 18.15
CA ASN A 289 7.74 19.43 18.94
C ASN A 289 6.20 19.50 19.02
N LEU A 290 5.48 19.28 17.91
CA LEU A 290 4.01 19.22 17.90
C LEU A 290 3.46 18.09 18.77
N MET A 291 4.08 16.91 18.72
CA MET A 291 3.70 15.77 19.57
C MET A 291 3.96 16.04 21.03
N THR A 292 5.09 16.67 21.37
CA THR A 292 5.42 17.03 22.76
C THR A 292 4.38 18.03 23.30
N THR A 293 3.93 18.98 22.48
CA THR A 293 2.99 20.03 22.89
C THR A 293 1.53 19.55 22.96
N GLN A 294 1.10 18.68 22.03
CA GLN A 294 -0.27 18.16 22.00
C GLN A 294 -0.50 16.99 22.97
N CYS A 295 0.49 16.12 23.20
CA CYS A 295 0.37 15.04 24.20
C CYS A 295 0.39 15.58 25.64
N THR A 296 1.07 16.68 25.94
CA THR A 296 1.03 17.29 27.28
C THR A 296 -0.34 17.89 27.61
N ALA A 297 -1.14 18.26 26.61
CA ALA A 297 -2.49 18.83 26.82
C ALA A 297 -3.55 17.77 27.18
N GLN A 298 -3.30 16.48 26.93
CA GLN A 298 -4.24 15.38 27.21
C GLN A 298 -3.84 14.54 28.45
N GLY A 299 -2.87 15.01 29.23
CA GLY A 299 -2.31 14.29 30.39
C GLY A 299 -1.25 13.26 29.97
N PRO A 300 -0.33 12.89 30.88
CA PRO A 300 0.66 11.87 30.58
C PRO A 300 -0.05 10.59 30.16
N ILE A 301 0.41 9.99 29.06
CA ILE A 301 0.17 8.58 28.78
C ILE A 301 0.82 7.87 29.95
N THR A 302 0.04 7.57 31.00
CA THR A 302 0.49 6.67 32.04
C THR A 302 0.95 5.43 31.32
N ALA A 303 2.21 5.06 31.53
CA ALA A 303 2.68 3.74 31.20
C ALA A 303 1.59 2.80 31.75
N ILE A 304 0.87 2.13 30.85
CA ILE A 304 -0.01 1.07 31.27
C ILE A 304 0.99 0.06 31.84
N ASP A 305 1.02 -0.05 33.17
CA ASP A 305 1.77 -1.09 33.84
C ASP A 305 1.47 -2.39 33.10
N PRO A 306 2.50 -3.19 32.72
CA PRO A 306 2.26 -4.48 32.12
C PRO A 306 1.26 -5.20 33.02
N PRO A 307 0.12 -5.70 32.51
CA PRO A 307 -0.88 -6.31 33.36
C PRO A 307 -0.18 -7.40 34.14
N GLU A 308 -0.11 -7.23 35.47
CA GLU A 308 0.33 -8.28 36.35
C GLU A 308 -0.49 -9.51 35.98
N LEU A 309 0.18 -10.58 35.58
CA LEU A 309 -0.40 -11.90 35.35
C LEU A 309 -0.90 -12.43 36.70
N GLY A 310 -2.01 -11.87 37.17
CA GLY A 310 -2.77 -12.31 38.31
C GLY A 310 -3.56 -13.55 37.91
N ILE A 311 -2.90 -14.70 37.99
CA ILE A 311 -3.57 -15.99 38.07
C ILE A 311 -4.42 -15.98 39.34
N SER A 312 -5.71 -15.67 39.21
CA SER A 312 -6.69 -15.96 40.26
C SER A 312 -8.03 -16.29 39.63
N ALA A 313 -8.30 -17.60 39.56
CA ALA A 313 -9.57 -18.18 39.22
C ALA A 313 -10.70 -17.62 40.08
N ARG A 314 -11.72 -17.03 39.46
CA ARG A 314 -13.09 -17.03 39.99
C ARG A 314 -14.09 -17.27 38.87
N LYS A 315 -14.56 -18.50 38.79
CA LYS A 315 -15.85 -18.86 38.19
C LYS A 315 -16.95 -18.18 39.01
N GLN A 316 -17.87 -17.47 38.37
CA GLN A 316 -19.26 -17.38 38.83
C GLN A 316 -20.24 -17.40 37.66
N PRO A 317 -21.45 -17.98 37.86
CA PRO A 317 -22.24 -18.59 36.81
C PRO A 317 -23.26 -17.64 36.17
N LEU A 318 -23.62 -17.96 34.93
CA LEU A 318 -24.73 -17.39 34.17
C LEU A 318 -26.04 -17.52 34.95
N HIS A 319 -26.71 -16.40 35.19
CA HIS A 319 -28.13 -16.39 35.52
C HIS A 319 -28.96 -16.56 34.24
N THR A 320 -29.72 -17.65 34.23
CA THR A 320 -30.86 -17.94 33.38
C THR A 320 -31.89 -16.81 33.46
N ILE A 321 -32.38 -16.34 32.31
CA ILE A 321 -33.67 -15.65 32.20
C ILE A 321 -34.51 -16.42 31.19
N ILE A 322 -35.74 -16.69 31.63
CA ILE A 322 -36.84 -17.42 30.98
C ILE A 322 -37.23 -16.75 29.66
#